data_AF-A0A8J6LNB1-F1
#
_entry.id   AF-A0A8J6LNB1-F1
#
_cell.length_a   1.000
_cell.length_b   1.000
_cell.length_c   1.000
_cell.angle_alpha   90.00
_cell.angle_beta   90.00
_cell.angle_gamma   90.00
#
_symmetry.space_group_name_H-M   'P 1'
#
loop_
_entity.id
_entity.type
_entity.pdbx_description
1 polymer ?
#
loop_
_entity_poly.entity_id
_entity_poly.type
_entity_poly.pdbx_seq_one_letter_code
_entity_poly.pdbx_strand_id
1 'polypeptide(L)'
;MNAAYTNNELTDMVLFYGRALGNAHEAQRLYQEAFPERRLPDHRTFSASVQRLRENGEFCRRTTDCGRQRIRRNLDAEPEILNLDEENPGSSIKRLAYRVGVSPYTVWRTLKEQGLHPYHIQLVQGLKPEDLPKRVRFCEWLLEKYEEEPPFIERLLTTNEATFTRDGIFNACNTHIWSDENPHAIRERHFQNRFSVNLCGGIIGNKLIGPYILAPRLNAVSYLDSLNNQLAILLEDVQSRPSKSER
;
A
#
# COMPACT_ATOMS: atom_id res chain seq x y z
N MET A 1 -2.15 33.96 -22.26
CA MET A 1 -2.44 32.63 -22.83
C MET A 1 -3.76 32.73 -23.59
N ASN A 2 -3.75 32.56 -24.92
CA ASN A 2 -4.97 32.62 -25.71
C ASN A 2 -5.78 31.33 -25.49
N ALA A 3 -7.04 31.46 -25.07
CA ALA A 3 -7.95 30.33 -24.93
C ALA A 3 -8.02 29.51 -26.23
N ALA A 4 -8.05 28.19 -26.10
CA ALA A 4 -8.18 27.27 -27.23
C ALA A 4 -9.58 27.39 -27.85
N TYR A 5 -9.66 27.32 -29.18
CA TYR A 5 -10.94 27.30 -29.89
C TYR A 5 -11.70 26.00 -29.59
N THR A 6 -13.01 26.10 -29.48
CA THR A 6 -13.89 24.94 -29.30
C THR A 6 -14.01 24.12 -30.59
N ASN A 7 -14.40 22.85 -30.48
CA ASN A 7 -14.62 22.00 -31.66
C ASN A 7 -15.69 22.57 -32.62
N ASN A 8 -16.69 23.27 -32.09
CA ASN A 8 -17.71 23.93 -32.90
C ASN A 8 -17.10 25.07 -33.72
N GLU A 9 -16.32 25.94 -33.07
CA GLU A 9 -15.63 27.03 -33.77
C GLU A 9 -14.65 26.51 -34.83
N LEU A 10 -13.93 25.42 -34.55
CA LEU A 10 -12.99 24.79 -35.48
C LEU A 10 -13.71 24.12 -36.67
N THR A 11 -14.89 23.54 -36.43
CA THR A 11 -15.73 22.99 -37.49
C THR A 11 -16.22 24.09 -38.42
N ASP A 12 -16.70 25.20 -37.86
CA ASP A 12 -17.09 26.37 -38.64
C ASP A 12 -15.91 26.92 -39.46
N MET A 13 -14.70 26.97 -38.89
CA MET A 13 -13.49 27.37 -39.64
C MET A 13 -13.23 26.45 -40.84
N VAL A 14 -13.40 25.14 -40.70
CA VAL A 14 -13.25 24.18 -41.82
C VAL A 14 -14.30 24.41 -42.90
N LEU A 15 -15.56 24.62 -42.51
CA LEU A 15 -16.66 24.87 -43.45
C LEU A 15 -16.43 26.17 -44.24
N PHE A 16 -16.00 27.24 -43.58
CA PHE A 16 -15.73 28.52 -44.23
C PHE A 16 -14.46 28.47 -45.08
N TYR A 17 -13.46 27.68 -44.70
CA TYR A 17 -12.29 27.41 -45.56
C TYR A 17 -12.67 26.65 -46.83
N GLY A 18 -13.58 25.68 -46.73
CA GLY A 18 -14.16 24.99 -47.89
C GLY A 18 -14.98 25.93 -48.78
N ARG A 19 -15.81 26.81 -48.18
CA ARG A 19 -16.60 27.81 -48.89
C ARG A 19 -15.74 28.83 -49.64
N ALA A 20 -14.58 29.17 -49.09
CA ALA A 20 -13.58 30.03 -49.72
C ALA A 20 -12.67 29.30 -50.72
N LEU A 21 -13.01 28.06 -51.11
CA LEU A 21 -12.25 27.22 -52.04
C LEU A 21 -10.77 27.04 -51.65
N GLY A 22 -10.49 27.01 -50.34
CA GLY A 22 -9.14 26.86 -49.80
C GLY A 22 -8.35 28.16 -49.67
N ASN A 23 -8.95 29.34 -49.88
CA ASN A 23 -8.31 30.62 -49.59
C ASN A 23 -8.49 31.01 -48.12
N ALA A 24 -7.40 30.98 -47.35
CA ALA A 24 -7.41 31.26 -45.92
C ALA A 24 -7.83 32.70 -45.54
N HIS A 25 -7.44 33.69 -46.34
CA HIS A 25 -7.79 35.09 -46.09
C HIS A 25 -9.26 35.35 -46.39
N GLU A 26 -9.77 34.80 -47.48
CA GLU A 26 -11.18 34.92 -47.83
C GLU A 26 -12.06 34.15 -46.84
N ALA A 27 -11.61 32.98 -46.37
CA ALA A 27 -12.28 32.24 -45.31
C ALA A 27 -12.39 33.04 -44.01
N GLN A 28 -11.31 33.74 -43.62
CA GLN A 28 -11.31 34.58 -42.43
C GLN A 28 -12.30 35.75 -42.55
N ARG A 29 -12.38 36.37 -43.74
CA ARG A 29 -13.33 37.46 -44.00
C ARG A 29 -14.77 36.98 -43.91
N LEU A 30 -15.11 35.89 -44.60
CA LEU A 30 -16.44 35.30 -44.57
C LEU A 30 -16.83 34.82 -43.17
N TYR A 31 -15.87 34.30 -42.41
CA TYR A 31 -16.09 33.88 -41.02
C TYR A 31 -16.40 35.06 -40.10
N GLN A 32 -15.69 36.19 -40.27
CA GLN A 32 -15.94 37.41 -39.51
C GLN A 32 -17.32 38.01 -39.84
N GLU A 33 -17.70 38.03 -41.12
CA GLU A 33 -19.02 38.49 -41.57
C GLU A 33 -20.15 37.62 -40.99
N ALA A 34 -19.96 36.30 -40.88
CA ALA A 34 -20.96 35.37 -40.37
C ALA A 34 -21.04 35.33 -38.83
N PHE A 35 -19.95 35.60 -38.13
CA PHE A 35 -19.86 35.53 -36.66
C PHE A 35 -19.15 36.75 -36.05
N PRO A 36 -19.77 37.94 -36.09
CA PRO A 36 -19.14 39.18 -35.63
C PRO A 36 -18.83 39.19 -34.12
N GLU A 37 -19.61 38.46 -33.32
CA GLU A 37 -19.45 38.36 -31.86
C GLU A 37 -18.37 37.34 -31.43
N ARG A 38 -17.83 36.54 -32.36
CA ARG A 38 -16.81 35.53 -32.06
C ARG A 38 -15.41 36.10 -32.21
N ARG A 39 -14.47 35.52 -31.46
CA ARG A 39 -13.05 35.85 -31.60
C ARG A 39 -12.57 35.51 -33.01
N LEU A 40 -12.06 36.49 -33.74
CA LEU A 40 -11.50 36.29 -35.07
C LEU A 40 -10.27 35.37 -35.02
N PRO A 41 -10.30 34.20 -35.69
CA PRO A 41 -9.13 33.33 -35.80
C PRO A 41 -8.11 33.90 -36.78
N ASP A 42 -6.82 33.61 -36.57
CA ASP A 42 -5.81 33.92 -37.58
C ASP A 42 -6.06 33.09 -38.85
N HIS A 43 -5.85 33.67 -40.03
CA HIS A 43 -6.07 33.01 -41.33
C HIS A 43 -5.39 31.63 -41.42
N ARG A 44 -4.19 31.46 -40.84
CA ARG A 44 -3.49 30.17 -40.80
C ARG A 44 -4.21 29.09 -40.00
N THR A 45 -5.06 29.49 -39.05
CA THR A 45 -5.85 28.55 -38.23
C THR A 45 -6.83 27.76 -39.09
N PHE A 46 -7.37 28.37 -40.15
CA PHE A 46 -8.31 27.74 -41.07
C PHE A 46 -7.65 26.59 -41.84
N SER A 47 -6.50 26.86 -42.47
CA SER A 47 -5.74 25.84 -43.20
C SER A 47 -5.13 24.79 -42.27
N ALA A 48 -4.61 25.20 -41.12
CA ALA A 48 -4.03 24.27 -40.13
C ALA A 48 -5.07 23.31 -39.54
N SER A 49 -6.34 23.73 -39.40
CA SER A 49 -7.41 22.86 -38.90
C SER A 49 -7.75 21.76 -39.89
N VAL A 50 -7.83 22.10 -41.18
CA VAL A 50 -8.02 21.11 -42.27
C VAL A 50 -6.82 20.17 -42.39
N GLN A 51 -5.60 20.70 -42.27
CA GLN A 51 -4.39 19.88 -42.32
C GLN A 51 -4.36 18.86 -41.17
N ARG A 52 -4.67 19.27 -39.94
CA ARG A 52 -4.73 18.34 -38.79
C ARG A 52 -5.78 17.25 -38.97
N LEU A 53 -6.95 17.59 -39.53
CA LEU A 53 -7.97 16.59 -39.85
C LEU A 53 -7.48 15.59 -40.91
N ARG A 54 -6.78 16.06 -41.94
CA ARG A 54 -6.22 15.19 -43.00
C ARG A 54 -5.11 14.28 -42.48
N GLU A 55 -4.25 14.77 -41.60
CA GLU A 55 -3.08 14.04 -41.10
C GLU A 55 -3.42 13.13 -39.92
N ASN A 56 -4.27 13.58 -39.00
CA ASN A 56 -4.48 12.93 -37.69
C ASN A 56 -5.95 12.57 -37.41
N GLY A 57 -6.90 13.05 -38.21
CA GLY A 57 -8.35 12.82 -37.98
C GLY A 57 -8.97 13.63 -36.84
N GLU A 58 -8.21 14.51 -36.18
CA GLU A 58 -8.65 15.25 -34.99
C GLU A 58 -8.23 16.74 -35.08
N PHE A 59 -9.00 17.62 -34.43
CA PHE A 59 -8.73 19.06 -34.37
C PHE A 59 -7.59 19.44 -33.41
N CYS A 60 -7.40 18.64 -32.36
CA CYS A 60 -6.43 18.88 -31.30
C CYS A 60 -4.99 18.64 -31.79
N ARG A 61 -4.04 19.44 -31.29
CA ARG A 61 -2.62 19.07 -31.41
C ARG A 61 -2.38 17.89 -30.49
N ARG A 62 -1.86 16.77 -31.01
CA ARG A 62 -1.33 15.70 -30.16
C ARG A 62 -0.18 16.27 -29.33
N THR A 63 -0.42 16.43 -28.03
CA THR A 63 0.59 16.87 -27.06
C THR A 63 1.55 15.75 -26.66
N THR A 64 1.36 14.53 -27.20
CA THR A 64 2.19 13.35 -26.91
C THR A 64 3.66 13.57 -27.24
N ASP A 65 3.98 14.39 -28.26
CA ASP A 65 5.36 14.67 -28.68
C ASP A 65 5.92 16.01 -28.17
N CYS A 66 5.15 16.75 -27.37
CA CYS A 66 5.57 18.05 -26.82
C CYS A 66 6.13 17.95 -25.39
N GLY A 67 6.16 16.74 -24.82
CA GLY A 67 6.85 16.49 -23.57
C GLY A 67 8.36 16.71 -23.74
N ARG A 68 9.03 17.22 -22.70
CA ARG A 68 10.49 17.26 -22.62
C ARG A 68 11.01 15.88 -23.06
N GLN A 69 11.78 15.84 -24.15
CA GLN A 69 12.42 14.61 -24.60
C GLN A 69 13.04 13.97 -23.37
N ARG A 70 12.65 12.72 -23.08
CA ARG A 70 13.22 11.92 -22.01
C ARG A 70 14.72 11.92 -22.26
N ILE A 71 15.44 12.82 -21.59
CA ILE A 71 16.89 12.92 -21.65
C ILE A 71 17.34 11.55 -21.22
N ARG A 72 17.70 10.74 -22.22
CA ARG A 72 18.18 9.37 -22.19
C ARG A 72 17.82 8.66 -20.88
N ARG A 73 16.86 7.72 -20.92
CA ARG A 73 17.02 6.52 -20.09
C ARG A 73 18.51 6.20 -20.12
N ASN A 74 19.19 6.13 -18.99
CA ASN A 74 20.40 5.35 -18.95
C ASN A 74 19.91 3.92 -19.22
N LEU A 75 19.71 3.56 -20.49
CA LEU A 75 19.36 2.21 -20.92
C LEU A 75 20.40 1.22 -20.37
N ASP A 76 21.61 1.72 -20.13
CA ASP A 76 22.70 1.00 -19.49
C ASP A 76 22.49 0.79 -17.97
N ALA A 77 21.82 1.73 -17.28
CA ALA A 77 21.66 1.68 -15.82
C ALA A 77 20.38 0.98 -15.35
N GLU A 78 19.30 0.99 -16.14
CA GLU A 78 18.07 0.26 -15.81
C GLU A 78 18.30 -1.24 -15.55
N PRO A 79 18.96 -2.02 -16.45
CA PRO A 79 19.22 -3.43 -16.19
C PRO A 79 20.16 -3.64 -15.00
N GLU A 80 21.12 -2.74 -14.78
CA GLU A 80 22.03 -2.80 -13.64
C GLU A 80 21.29 -2.59 -12.31
N ILE A 81 20.35 -1.64 -12.26
CA ILE A 81 19.50 -1.39 -11.08
C ILE A 81 18.66 -2.63 -10.76
N LEU A 82 18.05 -3.24 -11.77
CA LEU A 82 17.16 -4.40 -11.58
C LEU A 82 17.95 -5.64 -11.17
N ASN A 83 19.09 -5.92 -11.79
CA ASN A 83 19.95 -7.03 -11.40
C ASN A 83 20.42 -6.89 -9.93
N LEU A 84 20.82 -5.70 -9.50
CA LEU A 84 21.25 -5.46 -8.11
C LEU A 84 20.11 -5.57 -7.09
N ASP A 85 18.87 -5.26 -7.50
CA ASP A 85 17.68 -5.44 -6.67
C ASP A 85 17.30 -6.92 -6.57
N GLU A 86 17.37 -7.68 -7.66
CA GLU A 86 17.13 -9.14 -7.67
C GLU A 86 18.15 -9.90 -6.82
N GLU A 87 19.43 -9.52 -6.87
CA GLU A 87 20.47 -10.10 -6.03
C GLU A 87 20.28 -9.78 -4.54
N ASN A 88 19.76 -8.59 -4.22
CA ASN A 88 19.55 -8.17 -2.84
C ASN A 88 18.39 -7.16 -2.69
N PRO A 89 17.14 -7.64 -2.58
CA PRO A 89 15.94 -6.80 -2.52
C PRO A 89 15.82 -6.01 -1.22
N GLY A 90 16.67 -6.29 -0.22
CA GLY A 90 16.75 -5.51 1.02
C GLY A 90 17.59 -4.23 0.89
N SER A 91 18.16 -3.95 -0.28
CA SER A 91 19.02 -2.80 -0.50
C SER A 91 18.24 -1.49 -0.49
N SER A 92 18.76 -0.47 0.21
CA SER A 92 18.13 0.85 0.16
C SER A 92 18.32 1.50 -1.22
N ILE A 93 17.33 2.29 -1.64
CA ILE A 93 17.37 3.08 -2.88
C ILE A 93 18.65 3.90 -2.98
N LYS A 94 19.12 4.48 -1.86
CA LYS A 94 20.36 5.26 -1.81
C LYS A 94 21.60 4.39 -2.06
N ARG A 95 21.62 3.16 -1.54
CA ARG A 95 22.73 2.22 -1.72
C ARG A 95 22.80 1.73 -3.18
N LEU A 96 21.65 1.43 -3.78
CA LEU A 96 21.56 1.09 -5.20
C LEU A 96 22.05 2.25 -6.08
N ALA A 97 21.58 3.47 -5.78
CA ALA A 97 21.98 4.68 -6.50
C ALA A 97 23.49 4.93 -6.44
N TYR A 98 24.11 4.74 -5.27
CA TYR A 98 25.56 4.86 -5.09
C TYR A 98 26.33 3.82 -5.92
N ARG A 99 25.86 2.57 -5.96
CA ARG A 99 26.53 1.48 -6.72
C ARG A 99 26.50 1.72 -8.22
N VAL A 100 25.34 2.13 -8.74
CA VAL A 100 25.12 2.36 -10.18
C VAL A 100 25.60 3.76 -10.63
N GLY A 101 25.90 4.66 -9.69
CA GLY A 101 26.33 6.03 -10.02
C GLY A 101 25.21 6.92 -10.56
N VAL A 102 23.96 6.66 -10.15
CA VAL A 102 22.78 7.43 -10.57
C VAL A 102 22.12 8.14 -9.39
N SER A 103 21.16 9.01 -9.68
CA SER A 103 20.37 9.63 -8.62
C SER A 103 19.45 8.61 -7.92
N PRO A 104 19.21 8.74 -6.60
CA PRO A 104 18.20 7.92 -5.89
C PRO A 104 16.80 8.00 -6.50
N TYR A 105 16.45 9.15 -7.08
CA TYR A 105 15.16 9.32 -7.77
C TYR A 105 15.07 8.44 -9.03
N THR A 106 16.18 8.29 -9.76
CA THR A 106 16.25 7.39 -10.92
C THR A 106 15.93 5.95 -10.51
N VAL A 107 16.59 5.45 -9.46
CA VAL A 107 16.35 4.10 -8.91
C VAL A 107 14.90 3.92 -8.49
N TRP A 108 14.37 4.83 -7.65
CA TRP A 108 12.98 4.75 -7.18
C TRP A 108 11.97 4.71 -8.32
N ARG A 109 12.16 5.58 -9.33
CA ARG A 109 11.29 5.62 -10.50
C ARG A 109 11.38 4.33 -11.32
N THR A 110 12.59 3.81 -11.57
CA THR A 110 12.79 2.55 -12.29
C THR A 110 12.08 1.39 -11.58
N LEU A 111 12.27 1.23 -10.27
CA LEU A 111 11.58 0.19 -9.49
C LEU A 111 10.05 0.34 -9.58
N LYS A 112 9.53 1.56 -9.45
CA LYS A 112 8.09 1.84 -9.54
C LYS A 112 7.51 1.57 -10.94
N GLU A 113 8.24 1.90 -12.01
CA GLU A 113 7.82 1.63 -13.40
C GLU A 113 7.80 0.12 -13.71
N GLN A 114 8.66 -0.66 -13.05
CA GLN A 114 8.65 -2.13 -13.13
C GLN A 114 7.62 -2.80 -12.20
N GLY A 115 6.80 -2.02 -11.49
CA GLY A 115 5.80 -2.54 -10.55
C GLY A 115 6.36 -3.09 -9.24
N LEU A 116 7.62 -2.76 -8.91
CA LEU A 116 8.23 -3.15 -7.64
C LEU A 116 7.85 -2.16 -6.55
N HIS A 117 7.43 -2.69 -5.40
CA HIS A 117 6.96 -1.92 -4.27
C HIS A 117 7.76 -2.24 -3.00
N PRO A 118 8.05 -1.23 -2.15
CA PRO A 118 8.64 -1.49 -0.85
C PRO A 118 7.60 -2.18 0.04
N TYR A 119 7.93 -3.37 0.53
CA TYR A 119 7.15 -4.08 1.53
C TYR A 119 7.78 -3.98 2.91
N HIS A 120 6.95 -3.99 3.95
CA HIS A 120 7.43 -4.08 5.32
C HIS A 120 7.89 -5.50 5.62
N ILE A 121 9.14 -5.65 6.05
CA ILE A 121 9.68 -6.94 6.48
C ILE A 121 8.95 -7.35 7.76
N GLN A 122 8.27 -8.50 7.72
CA GLN A 122 7.70 -9.10 8.91
C GLN A 122 8.78 -9.91 9.62
N LEU A 123 9.12 -9.51 10.84
CA LEU A 123 9.99 -10.29 11.70
C LEU A 123 9.21 -11.51 12.20
N VAL A 124 9.61 -12.70 11.75
CA VAL A 124 9.05 -13.98 12.21
C VAL A 124 10.11 -14.73 13.02
N GLN A 125 9.66 -15.65 13.86
CA GLN A 125 10.57 -16.49 14.64
C GLN A 125 11.49 -17.30 13.71
N GLY A 126 12.79 -17.33 14.02
CA GLY A 126 13.76 -18.16 13.30
C GLY A 126 13.49 -19.64 13.58
N LEU A 127 12.85 -20.33 12.65
CA LEU A 127 12.61 -21.77 12.73
C LEU A 127 13.88 -22.53 12.38
N LYS A 128 14.17 -23.61 13.12
CA LYS A 128 15.20 -24.56 12.70
C LYS A 128 14.64 -25.47 11.61
N PRO A 129 15.48 -26.03 10.72
CA PRO A 129 15.02 -26.99 9.70
C PRO A 129 14.24 -28.17 10.29
N GLU A 130 14.57 -28.60 11.51
CA GLU A 130 13.91 -29.66 12.25
C GLU A 130 12.47 -29.34 12.69
N ASP A 131 12.11 -28.05 12.78
CA ASP A 131 10.79 -27.61 13.23
C ASP A 131 9.76 -27.68 12.10
N LEU A 132 10.20 -27.54 10.84
CA LEU A 132 9.34 -27.58 9.66
C LEU A 132 8.50 -28.88 9.58
N PRO A 133 9.09 -30.09 9.62
CA PRO A 133 8.30 -31.32 9.55
C PRO A 133 7.39 -31.50 10.79
N LYS A 134 7.80 -31.02 11.98
CA LYS A 134 6.95 -31.08 13.19
C LYS A 134 5.70 -30.22 13.02
N ARG A 135 5.85 -29.03 12.44
CA ARG A 135 4.73 -28.13 12.14
C ARG A 135 3.77 -28.71 11.10
N VAL A 136 4.30 -29.29 10.02
CA VAL A 136 3.48 -29.97 9.00
C VAL A 136 2.68 -31.10 9.62
N ARG A 137 3.31 -31.99 10.38
CA ARG A 137 2.63 -33.09 11.08
C ARG A 137 1.54 -32.61 12.03
N PHE A 138 1.79 -31.53 12.77
CA PHE A 138 0.77 -30.93 13.63
C PHE A 138 -0.42 -30.40 12.83
N CYS A 139 -0.17 -29.73 11.70
CA CYS A 139 -1.24 -29.25 10.82
C CYS A 139 -2.04 -30.40 10.19
N GLU A 140 -1.39 -31.46 9.73
CA GLU A 140 -2.04 -32.66 9.21
C GLU A 140 -2.92 -33.32 10.28
N TRP A 141 -2.38 -33.54 11.48
CA TRP A 141 -3.13 -34.07 12.62
C TRP A 141 -4.34 -33.19 12.99
N LEU A 142 -4.19 -31.86 12.94
CA LEU A 142 -5.27 -30.93 13.25
C LEU A 142 -6.40 -31.02 12.21
N LEU A 143 -6.05 -31.19 10.93
CA LEU A 143 -7.02 -31.36 9.84
C LEU A 143 -7.78 -32.69 9.98
N GLU A 144 -7.08 -33.79 10.27
CA GLU A 144 -7.71 -35.09 10.52
C GLU A 144 -8.73 -35.00 11.67
N LYS A 145 -8.36 -34.35 12.78
CA LYS A 145 -9.26 -34.18 13.93
C LYS A 145 -10.47 -33.31 13.61
N TYR A 146 -10.31 -32.31 12.77
CA TYR A 146 -11.42 -31.48 12.30
C TYR A 146 -12.41 -32.27 11.43
N GLU A 147 -11.92 -33.18 10.59
CA GLU A 147 -12.77 -34.05 9.76
C GLU A 147 -13.50 -35.13 10.56
N GLU A 148 -12.83 -35.73 11.55
CA GLU A 148 -13.42 -36.76 12.43
C GLU A 148 -14.50 -36.17 13.37
N GLU A 149 -14.26 -34.97 13.91
CA GLU A 149 -15.13 -34.33 14.89
C GLU A 149 -15.40 -32.86 14.49
N PRO A 150 -16.55 -32.56 13.84
CA PRO A 150 -16.87 -31.20 13.40
C PRO A 150 -16.77 -30.08 14.48
N PRO A 151 -17.12 -30.29 15.76
CA PRO A 151 -16.96 -29.26 16.79
C PRO A 151 -15.57 -29.27 17.46
N PHE A 152 -14.56 -29.98 16.94
CA PHE A 152 -13.25 -30.10 17.57
C PHE A 152 -12.57 -28.74 17.81
N ILE A 153 -12.57 -27.88 16.79
CA ILE A 153 -11.95 -26.55 16.87
C ILE A 153 -12.68 -25.64 17.88
N GLU A 154 -14.00 -25.76 18.00
CA GLU A 154 -14.79 -24.99 18.98
C GLU A 154 -14.49 -25.40 20.43
N ARG A 155 -13.98 -26.61 20.64
CA ARG A 155 -13.60 -27.15 21.96
C ARG A 155 -12.11 -26.99 22.27
N LEU A 156 -11.31 -26.60 21.28
CA LEU A 156 -9.88 -26.39 21.46
C LEU A 156 -9.65 -25.10 22.27
N LEU A 157 -9.22 -25.26 23.52
CA LEU A 157 -8.73 -24.14 24.32
C LEU A 157 -7.29 -23.81 23.91
N THR A 158 -7.10 -22.65 23.31
CA THR A 158 -5.77 -22.09 23.05
C THR A 158 -5.45 -21.08 24.13
N THR A 159 -4.25 -21.13 24.71
CA THR A 159 -3.80 -20.19 25.74
C THR A 159 -2.49 -19.56 25.33
N ASN A 160 -2.23 -18.34 25.81
CA ASN A 160 -0.95 -17.67 25.62
C ASN A 160 -0.65 -16.74 26.80
N GLU A 161 0.63 -16.50 27.03
CA GLU A 161 1.11 -15.53 27.99
C GLU A 161 1.47 -14.20 27.30
N ALA A 162 1.20 -13.10 27.99
CA ALA A 162 1.61 -11.77 27.58
C ALA A 162 2.23 -11.01 28.76
N THR A 163 3.45 -10.51 28.58
CA THR A 163 4.13 -9.67 29.57
C THR A 163 3.92 -8.21 29.24
N PHE A 164 3.28 -7.49 30.16
CA PHE A 164 3.11 -6.04 30.09
C PHE A 164 4.15 -5.36 30.96
N THR A 165 4.94 -4.48 30.37
CA THR A 165 5.93 -3.66 31.10
C THR A 165 5.48 -2.21 31.13
N ARG A 166 6.06 -1.42 32.04
CA ARG A 166 5.85 0.04 32.09
C ARG A 166 6.12 0.75 30.76
N ASP A 167 7.04 0.22 29.96
CA ASP A 167 7.39 0.80 28.66
C ASP A 167 6.24 0.67 27.63
N GLY A 168 5.28 -0.23 27.88
CA GLY A 168 4.16 -0.53 26.98
C GLY A 168 4.59 -1.20 25.67
N ILE A 169 3.62 -1.50 24.81
CA ILE A 169 3.88 -1.97 23.44
C ILE A 169 4.00 -0.73 22.56
N PHE A 170 5.22 -0.29 22.27
CA PHE A 170 5.46 0.87 21.41
C PHE A 170 5.66 0.46 19.96
N ASN A 171 4.68 0.78 19.12
CA ASN A 171 4.86 0.73 17.68
C ASN A 171 5.43 2.06 17.18
N ALA A 172 6.75 2.12 17.03
CA ALA A 172 7.47 3.30 16.54
C ALA A 172 6.99 3.74 15.15
N CYS A 173 6.63 2.79 14.30
CA CYS A 173 6.17 3.06 12.95
C CYS A 173 4.81 3.76 12.91
N ASN A 174 3.98 3.56 13.94
CA ASN A 174 2.62 4.13 14.01
C ASN A 174 2.52 5.38 14.89
N THR A 175 3.63 5.80 15.52
CA THR A 175 3.62 6.97 16.41
C THR A 175 4.01 8.20 15.60
N HIS A 176 3.04 9.04 15.28
CA HIS A 176 3.26 10.28 14.52
C HIS A 176 2.89 11.50 15.37
N ILE A 177 3.72 12.54 15.27
CA ILE A 177 3.42 13.86 15.79
C ILE A 177 3.31 14.77 14.58
N TRP A 178 2.12 15.31 14.36
CA TRP A 178 1.86 16.30 13.33
C TRP A 178 2.08 17.68 13.93
N SER A 179 2.94 18.48 13.32
CA SER A 179 3.20 19.86 13.74
C SER A 179 3.71 20.66 12.55
N ASP A 180 3.34 21.95 12.51
CA ASP A 180 3.78 22.88 11.46
C ASP A 180 5.28 23.21 11.55
N GLU A 181 5.88 23.05 12.74
CA GLU A 181 7.32 23.20 13.00
C GLU A 181 7.86 21.97 13.74
N ASN A 182 9.19 21.75 13.72
CA ASN A 182 9.79 20.58 14.35
C ASN A 182 9.58 20.61 15.88
N PRO A 183 8.77 19.70 16.47
CA PRO A 183 8.40 19.79 17.87
C PRO A 183 9.52 19.36 18.82
N HIS A 184 10.67 18.90 18.31
CA HIS A 184 11.75 18.30 19.10
C HIS A 184 11.23 17.29 20.13
N ALA A 185 10.25 16.48 19.70
CA ALA A 185 9.53 15.62 20.61
C ALA A 185 10.46 14.56 21.20
N ILE A 186 10.66 14.64 22.51
CA ILE A 186 11.41 13.65 23.29
C ILE A 186 10.38 12.74 23.95
N ARG A 187 10.57 11.43 23.79
CA ARG A 187 9.83 10.44 24.56
C ARG A 187 10.81 9.67 25.43
N GLU A 188 10.59 9.74 26.75
CA GLU A 188 11.38 8.99 27.72
C GLU A 188 11.26 7.48 27.47
N ARG A 189 12.40 6.79 27.58
CA ARG A 189 12.51 5.32 27.57
C ARG A 189 13.46 4.88 28.67
N HIS A 190 13.39 3.62 29.06
CA HIS A 190 14.28 3.01 30.07
C HIS A 190 14.14 3.63 31.46
N PHE A 191 12.94 3.52 32.05
CA PHE A 191 12.69 3.93 33.44
C PHE A 191 13.60 3.16 34.42
N GLN A 192 14.12 3.86 35.44
CA GLN A 192 14.92 3.26 36.51
C GLN A 192 14.12 2.22 37.32
N ASN A 193 12.85 2.52 37.61
CA ASN A 193 11.91 1.59 38.23
C ASN A 193 11.11 0.85 37.15
N ARG A 194 11.43 -0.44 36.97
CA ARG A 194 10.75 -1.35 36.04
C ARG A 194 9.74 -2.20 36.80
N PHE A 195 8.50 -2.23 36.31
CA PHE A 195 7.54 -3.27 36.70
C PHE A 195 7.12 -4.04 35.45
N SER A 196 6.81 -5.32 35.65
CA SER A 196 6.24 -6.21 34.63
C SER A 196 5.12 -7.03 35.25
N VAL A 197 4.02 -7.15 34.52
CA VAL A 197 2.89 -8.02 34.87
C VAL A 197 2.78 -9.07 33.78
N ASN A 198 2.79 -10.35 34.18
CA ASN A 198 2.55 -11.46 33.28
C ASN A 198 1.07 -11.81 33.35
N LEU A 199 0.39 -11.76 32.22
CA LEU A 199 -1.00 -12.17 32.10
C LEU A 199 -1.07 -13.46 31.29
N CYS A 200 -1.98 -14.35 31.68
CA CYS A 200 -2.41 -15.47 30.86
C CYS A 200 -3.86 -15.28 30.48
N GLY A 201 -4.20 -15.72 29.28
CA GLY A 201 -5.57 -15.84 28.83
C GLY A 201 -5.67 -16.95 27.80
N GLY A 202 -6.90 -17.37 27.54
CA GLY A 202 -7.19 -18.34 26.51
C GLY A 202 -8.46 -18.04 25.76
N ILE A 203 -8.63 -18.71 24.63
CA ILE A 203 -9.81 -18.63 23.79
C ILE A 203 -10.30 -20.05 23.54
N ILE A 204 -11.59 -20.27 23.75
CA ILE A 204 -12.29 -21.52 23.44
C ILE A 204 -13.57 -21.20 22.66
N GLY A 205 -13.66 -21.67 21.42
CA GLY A 205 -14.68 -21.25 20.47
C GLY A 205 -14.76 -19.72 20.38
N ASN A 206 -15.92 -19.16 20.70
CA ASN A 206 -16.15 -17.69 20.70
C ASN A 206 -16.04 -17.05 22.09
N LYS A 207 -15.45 -17.73 23.08
CA LYS A 207 -15.34 -17.25 24.46
C LYS A 207 -13.88 -16.95 24.81
N LEU A 208 -13.68 -15.80 25.45
CA LEU A 208 -12.41 -15.42 26.07
C LEU A 208 -12.40 -15.92 27.52
N ILE A 209 -11.31 -16.56 27.91
CA ILE A 209 -11.03 -17.09 29.24
C ILE A 209 -9.88 -16.28 29.84
N GLY A 210 -10.11 -15.68 31.01
CA GLY A 210 -9.19 -14.73 31.62
C GLY A 210 -9.50 -13.27 31.25
N PRO A 211 -8.53 -12.32 31.33
CA PRO A 211 -7.13 -12.51 31.71
C PRO A 211 -6.95 -12.73 33.22
N TYR A 212 -5.95 -13.53 33.58
CA TYR A 212 -5.54 -13.71 34.97
C TYR A 212 -4.04 -13.46 35.14
N ILE A 213 -3.67 -12.98 36.33
CA ILE A 213 -2.29 -12.58 36.63
C ILE A 213 -1.49 -13.80 37.04
N LEU A 214 -0.39 -14.04 36.34
CA LEU A 214 0.59 -15.06 36.67
C LEU A 214 1.57 -14.53 37.72
N ALA A 215 2.22 -15.46 38.42
CA ALA A 215 3.31 -15.13 39.32
C ALA A 215 4.42 -14.34 38.58
N PRO A 216 5.07 -13.35 39.24
CA PRO A 216 6.15 -12.57 38.63
C PRO A 216 7.32 -13.42 38.12
N ARG A 217 7.55 -14.59 38.75
CA ARG A 217 8.51 -15.60 38.31
C ARG A 217 7.77 -16.91 38.08
N LEU A 218 7.56 -17.26 36.82
CA LEU A 218 6.95 -18.52 36.41
C LEU A 218 7.98 -19.65 36.52
N ASN A 219 7.71 -20.60 37.41
CA ASN A 219 8.34 -21.90 37.45
C ASN A 219 7.27 -23.00 37.25
N ALA A 220 7.71 -24.24 37.07
CA ALA A 220 6.80 -25.36 36.81
C ALA A 220 5.71 -25.53 37.89
N VAL A 221 6.05 -25.29 39.16
CA VAL A 221 5.12 -25.42 40.29
C VAL A 221 4.07 -24.31 40.27
N SER A 222 4.49 -23.05 40.12
CA SER A 222 3.57 -21.91 40.05
C SER A 222 2.69 -21.95 38.80
N TYR A 223 3.20 -22.51 37.70
CA TYR A 223 2.42 -22.68 36.48
C TYR A 223 1.35 -23.76 36.66
N LEU A 224 1.72 -24.91 37.24
CA LEU A 224 0.76 -25.97 37.56
C LEU A 224 -0.32 -25.50 38.53
N ASP A 225 0.06 -24.72 39.54
CA ASP A 225 -0.88 -24.08 40.47
C ASP A 225 -1.85 -23.15 39.73
N SER A 226 -1.35 -22.34 38.80
CA SER A 226 -2.20 -21.46 37.97
C SER A 226 -3.17 -22.26 37.09
N LEU A 227 -2.75 -23.38 36.51
CA LEU A 227 -3.63 -24.25 35.72
C LEU A 227 -4.73 -24.88 36.58
N ASN A 228 -4.38 -25.39 37.76
CA ASN A 228 -5.33 -26.10 38.62
C ASN A 228 -6.27 -25.17 39.38
N ASN A 229 -5.80 -24.00 39.82
CA ASN A 229 -6.54 -23.15 40.74
C ASN A 229 -7.11 -21.89 40.07
N GLN A 230 -6.58 -21.43 38.94
CA GLN A 230 -7.12 -20.27 38.23
C GLN A 230 -7.82 -20.67 36.95
N LEU A 231 -7.14 -21.42 36.07
CA LEU A 231 -7.73 -21.81 34.79
C LEU A 231 -8.93 -22.75 34.97
N ALA A 232 -8.84 -23.75 35.85
CA ALA A 232 -9.94 -24.68 36.09
C ALA A 232 -11.24 -23.97 36.52
N ILE A 233 -11.13 -23.02 37.46
CA ILE A 233 -12.28 -22.20 37.92
C ILE A 233 -12.88 -21.42 36.75
N LEU A 234 -12.05 -20.80 35.92
CA LEU A 234 -12.51 -20.02 34.76
C LEU A 234 -13.19 -20.87 33.68
N LEU A 235 -12.91 -22.18 33.64
CA LEU A 235 -13.53 -23.12 32.69
C LEU A 235 -14.89 -23.65 33.19
N GLU A 236 -15.19 -23.63 34.49
CA GLU A 236 -16.51 -24.00 35.02
C GLU A 236 -17.62 -23.10 34.45
N ASP A 237 -17.33 -21.81 34.28
CA ASP A 237 -18.25 -20.82 33.68
C ASP A 237 -18.53 -21.07 32.19
N VAL A 238 -17.66 -21.84 31.50
CA VAL A 238 -17.84 -22.18 30.09
C VAL A 238 -18.89 -23.27 29.91
N GLN A 239 -18.95 -24.23 30.83
CA GLN A 239 -19.84 -25.39 30.79
C GLN A 239 -21.27 -25.08 31.28
N SER A 240 -21.45 -24.04 32.10
CA SER A 240 -22.74 -23.75 32.77
C SER A 240 -23.80 -23.05 31.90
N ARG A 241 -23.48 -22.63 30.68
CA ARG A 241 -24.44 -21.98 29.77
C ARG A 241 -24.76 -22.87 28.56
N PRO A 242 -25.94 -23.51 28.49
CA PRO A 242 -26.35 -24.20 27.27
C PRO A 242 -26.43 -23.19 26.12
N SER A 243 -25.94 -23.62 24.95
CA SER A 243 -26.06 -22.90 23.69
C SER A 243 -27.52 -22.53 23.45
N LYS A 244 -27.84 -21.24 23.46
CA LYS A 244 -29.06 -20.74 22.81
C LYS A 244 -28.85 -20.85 21.30
N SER A 245 -28.96 -22.06 20.77
CA SER A 245 -29.23 -22.28 19.35
C SER A 245 -30.74 -22.18 19.15
N GLU A 246 -31.22 -21.00 18.79
CA GLU A 246 -32.44 -20.75 17.98
C GLU A 246 -32.68 -19.24 17.91
N ARG A 247 -32.24 -18.64 16.80
CA ARG A 247 -32.97 -17.64 16.00
C ARG A 247 -32.26 -17.41 14.68
#